data_AF-A0AAV6ZAY3-F1
#
_entry.id   AF-A0AAV6ZAY3-F1
#
_cell.length_a   1.000
_cell.length_b   1.000
_cell.length_c   1.000
_cell.angle_alpha   90.00
_cell.angle_beta   90.00
_cell.angle_gamma   90.00
#
_symmetry.space_group_name_H-M   'P 1'
#
loop_
_entity.id
_entity.type
_entity.pdbx_description
1 polymer ?
#
loop_
_entity_poly.entity_id
_entity_poly.type
_entity_poly.pdbx_seq_one_letter_code
_entity_poly.pdbx_strand_id
1 'polypeptide(L)'
;MKTIIAAYSRDLQGSRITLRSALHSLSAATTPPQAQLRSCIQLFSIIQWIFSFLLMGLLALVVFILLFFTHFWPISAMYFSWVLLDWETPETGGRRSEWVRSWSVWNYFRDYFPIQLVKTHNLPPGRNYIIGSHPHGILCIGAFCNFVTESTGFSQKFPGIRPHLATLAGNFRLPILREYLMSGGLCPVNQKSIEYTLSQKGRGNAVIIVVGGAAESLSCEPGVTTLILSRRRGFVRLALEHGADLVPSFSFGETDLYHQVNFSEGSFLRAAQCKFQKMFGFAPCFFYGRGLTPNSKGFLPYPRPITTVSKVVCSQFPPQMSLNYMFSLPRIFVFVDVL
;
A
#
# COMPACT_ATOMS: atom_id res chain seq x y z
N MET A 1 -50.62 -12.14 -42.87
CA MET A 1 -51.35 -10.96 -42.36
C MET A 1 -52.78 -11.27 -41.88
N LYS A 2 -53.05 -12.44 -41.28
CA LYS A 2 -54.37 -12.72 -40.63
C LYS A 2 -54.29 -13.46 -39.28
N THR A 3 -53.11 -13.70 -38.73
CA THR A 3 -52.94 -14.45 -37.47
C THR A 3 -52.23 -13.67 -36.35
N ILE A 4 -51.84 -12.41 -36.59
CA ILE A 4 -51.17 -11.56 -35.57
C ILE A 4 -52.15 -10.60 -34.88
N ILE A 5 -53.38 -10.46 -35.38
CA ILE A 5 -54.36 -9.48 -34.85
C ILE A 5 -55.20 -10.04 -33.69
N ALA A 6 -55.21 -11.35 -33.45
CA ALA A 6 -56.06 -11.96 -32.41
C ALA A 6 -55.46 -11.98 -30.99
N ALA A 7 -54.16 -11.72 -30.83
CA ALA A 7 -53.51 -11.65 -29.51
C ALA A 7 -53.43 -10.23 -28.93
N TYR A 8 -53.75 -9.19 -29.72
CA TYR A 8 -53.68 -7.79 -29.26
C TYR A 8 -55.04 -7.23 -28.80
N SER A 9 -56.15 -7.95 -29.00
CA SER A 9 -57.49 -7.47 -28.65
C SER A 9 -58.06 -7.99 -27.33
N ARG A 10 -57.29 -8.78 -26.56
CA ARG A 10 -57.76 -9.35 -25.28
C ARG A 10 -57.20 -8.74 -24.01
N ASP A 11 -56.42 -7.66 -24.10
CA ASP A 11 -55.89 -7.02 -22.88
C ASP A 11 -56.11 -5.49 -22.84
N LEU A 12 -57.24 -5.04 -23.39
CA LEU A 12 -57.72 -3.65 -23.27
C LEU A 12 -58.78 -3.49 -22.16
N GLN A 13 -58.81 -4.39 -21.19
CA GLN A 13 -59.73 -4.34 -20.06
C GLN A 13 -58.99 -4.59 -18.73
N GLY A 14 -57.99 -3.77 -18.43
CA GLY A 14 -57.39 -3.78 -17.10
C GLY A 14 -55.98 -3.24 -16.97
N SER A 15 -55.63 -2.10 -17.56
CA SER A 15 -54.32 -1.50 -17.28
C SER A 15 -54.31 0.01 -17.48
N ARG A 16 -54.76 0.73 -16.45
CA ARG A 16 -54.23 2.08 -16.18
C ARG A 16 -52.98 1.93 -15.31
N ILE A 17 -51.96 1.21 -15.80
CA ILE A 17 -50.59 1.46 -15.36
C ILE A 17 -50.28 2.87 -15.87
N THR A 18 -50.53 3.86 -15.02
CA THR A 18 -50.27 5.26 -15.35
C THR A 18 -48.81 5.38 -15.76
N LEU A 19 -48.52 6.14 -16.83
CA LEU A 19 -47.15 6.47 -17.25
C LEU A 19 -46.29 6.93 -16.05
N ARG A 20 -46.90 7.58 -15.05
CA ARG A 20 -46.29 7.87 -13.75
C ARG A 20 -45.83 6.65 -12.98
N SER A 21 -46.64 5.59 -12.87
CA SER A 21 -46.23 4.34 -12.21
C SER A 21 -45.10 3.64 -12.97
N ALA A 22 -45.14 3.59 -14.31
CA ALA A 22 -44.05 3.04 -15.12
C ALA A 22 -42.75 3.87 -15.00
N LEU A 23 -42.86 5.20 -14.98
CA LEU A 23 -41.74 6.12 -14.75
C LEU A 23 -41.20 6.02 -13.32
N HIS A 24 -42.06 5.83 -12.31
CA HIS A 24 -41.62 5.56 -10.93
C HIS A 24 -40.94 4.19 -10.82
N SER A 25 -41.40 3.16 -11.52
CA SER A 25 -40.77 1.84 -11.56
C SER A 25 -39.42 1.87 -12.28
N LEU A 26 -39.31 2.62 -13.39
CA LEU A 26 -38.05 2.85 -14.10
C LEU A 26 -37.07 3.73 -13.28
N SER A 27 -37.58 4.72 -12.57
CA SER A 27 -36.81 5.56 -11.62
C SER A 27 -36.37 4.79 -10.37
N ALA A 28 -37.15 3.80 -9.93
CA ALA A 28 -36.79 2.91 -8.83
C ALA A 28 -35.81 1.81 -9.27
N ALA A 29 -35.77 1.47 -10.57
CA ALA A 29 -34.87 0.50 -11.16
C ALA A 29 -33.49 1.08 -11.55
N THR A 30 -33.32 2.41 -11.60
CA THR A 30 -32.07 3.07 -12.06
C THR A 30 -31.08 3.39 -10.94
N THR A 31 -31.45 3.25 -9.67
CA THR A 31 -30.51 3.41 -8.55
C THR A 31 -30.08 2.04 -8.03
N PRO A 32 -28.80 1.65 -8.17
CA PRO A 32 -28.33 0.41 -7.56
C PRO A 32 -28.59 0.49 -6.05
N PRO A 33 -29.10 -0.59 -5.42
CA PRO A 33 -29.23 -0.66 -3.96
C PRO A 33 -27.97 -0.13 -3.29
N GLN A 34 -28.11 0.66 -2.21
CA GLN A 34 -27.01 1.34 -1.53
C GLN A 34 -25.80 0.41 -1.25
N ALA A 35 -26.06 -0.86 -0.96
CA ALA A 35 -25.04 -1.90 -0.79
C ALA A 35 -24.22 -2.16 -2.07
N GLN A 36 -24.88 -2.27 -3.23
CA GLN A 36 -24.21 -2.44 -4.52
C GLN A 36 -23.36 -1.23 -4.89
N LEU A 37 -23.89 -0.02 -4.70
CA LEU A 37 -23.13 1.21 -4.93
C LEU A 37 -21.87 1.25 -4.05
N ARG A 38 -22.00 0.89 -2.77
CA ARG A 38 -20.85 0.81 -1.85
C ARG A 38 -19.80 -0.18 -2.36
N SER A 39 -20.20 -1.38 -2.76
CA SER A 39 -19.28 -2.37 -3.33
C SER A 39 -18.61 -1.89 -4.62
N CYS A 40 -19.32 -1.17 -5.48
CA CYS A 40 -18.74 -0.55 -6.67
C CYS A 40 -17.66 0.49 -6.31
N ILE A 41 -17.93 1.35 -5.33
CA ILE A 41 -16.95 2.36 -4.88
C ILE A 41 -15.75 1.71 -4.20
N GLN A 42 -15.96 0.66 -3.39
CA GLN A 42 -14.88 -0.14 -2.82
C GLN A 42 -14.00 -0.72 -3.91
N LEU A 43 -14.60 -1.37 -4.90
CA LEU A 43 -13.86 -1.93 -6.03
C LEU A 43 -13.11 -0.85 -6.83
N PHE A 44 -13.75 0.28 -7.09
CA PHE A 44 -13.11 1.44 -7.73
C PHE A 44 -11.91 1.93 -6.91
N SER A 45 -12.02 2.01 -5.58
CA SER A 45 -10.90 2.42 -4.71
C SER A 45 -9.71 1.47 -4.81
N ILE A 46 -9.95 0.16 -4.90
CA ILE A 46 -8.89 -0.84 -5.08
C ILE A 46 -8.23 -0.70 -6.45
N ILE A 47 -9.04 -0.58 -7.51
CA ILE A 47 -8.56 -0.39 -8.87
C ILE A 47 -7.73 0.89 -8.95
N GLN A 48 -8.28 2.02 -8.50
CA GLN A 48 -7.59 3.30 -8.47
C GLN A 48 -6.24 3.19 -7.77
N TRP A 49 -6.20 2.57 -6.58
CA TRP A 49 -4.96 2.40 -5.84
C TRP A 49 -3.91 1.55 -6.57
N ILE A 50 -4.29 0.38 -7.09
CA ILE A 50 -3.40 -0.53 -7.84
C ILE A 50 -2.84 0.17 -9.08
N PHE A 51 -3.70 0.80 -9.87
CA PHE A 51 -3.31 1.48 -11.11
C PHE A 51 -2.48 2.73 -10.83
N SER A 52 -2.77 3.48 -9.77
CA SER A 52 -1.95 4.60 -9.33
C SER A 52 -0.54 4.13 -8.96
N PHE A 53 -0.40 3.01 -8.25
CA PHE A 53 0.92 2.49 -7.86
C PHE A 53 1.70 1.90 -9.04
N LEU A 54 1.04 1.10 -9.90
CA LEU A 54 1.72 0.35 -10.96
C LEU A 54 1.91 1.12 -12.26
N LEU A 55 0.93 1.92 -12.69
CA LEU A 55 0.91 2.50 -14.04
C LEU A 55 1.14 4.01 -14.08
N MET A 56 0.75 4.75 -13.05
CA MET A 56 0.73 6.22 -13.11
C MET A 56 2.09 6.82 -13.49
N GLY A 57 3.18 6.36 -12.86
CA GLY A 57 4.52 6.88 -13.16
C GLY A 57 5.00 6.54 -14.57
N LEU A 58 4.72 5.33 -15.05
CA LEU A 58 5.09 4.88 -16.39
C LEU A 58 4.29 5.61 -17.47
N LEU A 59 2.97 5.74 -17.27
CA LEU A 59 2.09 6.46 -18.19
C LEU A 59 2.45 7.95 -18.22
N ALA A 60 2.69 8.57 -17.06
CA ALA A 60 3.15 9.94 -16.99
C ALA A 60 4.47 10.14 -17.75
N LEU A 61 5.43 9.22 -17.59
CA LEU A 61 6.69 9.26 -18.32
C LEU A 61 6.48 9.19 -19.84
N VAL A 62 5.66 8.25 -20.32
CA VAL A 62 5.32 8.13 -21.75
C VAL A 62 4.66 9.41 -22.25
N VAL A 63 3.70 9.96 -21.52
CA VAL A 63 3.03 11.21 -21.88
C VAL A 63 4.04 12.36 -21.98
N PHE A 64 4.92 12.53 -21.00
CA PHE A 64 5.93 13.59 -21.04
C PHE A 64 6.93 13.43 -22.19
N ILE A 65 7.32 12.19 -22.53
CA ILE A 65 8.14 11.89 -23.69
C ILE A 65 7.40 12.28 -24.98
N LEU A 66 6.13 11.88 -25.13
CA LEU A 66 5.32 12.24 -26.30
C LEU A 66 5.15 13.75 -26.43
N LEU A 67 4.83 14.45 -25.34
CA LEU A 67 4.70 15.91 -25.33
C LEU A 67 5.99 16.61 -25.75
N PHE A 68 7.17 16.05 -25.41
CA PHE A 68 8.47 16.59 -25.80
C PHE A 68 8.67 16.66 -27.32
N PHE A 69 8.01 15.77 -28.08
CA PHE A 69 8.04 15.76 -29.55
C PHE A 69 6.89 16.55 -30.20
N THR A 70 6.18 17.39 -29.43
CA THR A 70 5.07 18.22 -29.91
C THR A 70 5.28 19.69 -29.57
N HIS A 71 4.39 20.59 -30.03
CA HIS A 71 4.37 21.99 -29.62
C HIS A 71 4.19 22.20 -28.10
N PHE A 72 3.79 21.15 -27.36
CA PHE A 72 3.63 21.16 -25.90
C PHE A 72 4.90 20.77 -25.14
N TRP A 73 6.06 20.63 -25.82
CA TRP A 73 7.34 20.33 -25.17
C TRP A 73 7.72 21.25 -23.99
N PRO A 74 7.32 22.54 -23.93
CA PRO A 74 7.64 23.39 -22.78
C PRO A 74 7.05 22.85 -21.47
N ILE A 75 5.93 22.12 -21.51
CA ILE A 75 5.33 21.48 -20.32
C ILE A 75 6.29 20.43 -19.75
N SER A 76 6.80 19.54 -20.61
CA SER A 76 7.78 18.53 -20.21
C SER A 76 9.07 19.16 -19.71
N ALA A 77 9.61 20.14 -20.45
CA ALA A 77 10.85 20.82 -20.06
C ALA A 77 10.72 21.53 -18.71
N MET A 78 9.62 22.23 -18.47
CA MET A 78 9.36 22.90 -17.19
C MET A 78 9.24 21.89 -16.05
N TYR A 79 8.48 20.80 -16.24
CA TYR A 79 8.34 19.76 -15.22
C TYR A 79 9.69 19.12 -14.87
N PHE A 80 10.47 18.67 -15.86
CA PHE A 80 11.76 18.04 -15.60
C PHE A 80 12.79 19.03 -15.05
N SER A 81 12.77 20.29 -15.46
CA SER A 81 13.61 21.33 -14.85
C SER A 81 13.30 21.47 -13.37
N TRP A 82 12.01 21.50 -13.01
CA TRP A 82 11.60 21.51 -11.61
C TRP A 82 12.05 20.23 -10.88
N VAL A 83 11.91 19.04 -11.47
CA VAL A 83 12.39 17.79 -10.86
C VAL A 83 13.90 17.80 -10.61
N LEU A 84 14.70 18.39 -11.50
CA LEU A 84 16.15 18.53 -11.30
C LEU A 84 16.48 19.46 -10.12
N LEU A 85 15.76 20.57 -9.99
CA LEU A 85 15.89 21.46 -8.83
C LEU A 85 15.40 20.80 -7.54
N ASP A 86 14.41 19.91 -7.67
CA ASP A 86 13.71 19.23 -6.57
C ASP A 86 14.22 17.80 -6.31
N TRP A 87 15.41 17.48 -6.79
CA TRP A 87 15.91 16.10 -6.89
C TRP A 87 16.00 15.39 -5.53
N GLU A 88 16.34 16.16 -4.49
CA GLU A 88 16.64 15.68 -3.14
C GLU A 88 15.42 15.58 -2.23
N THR A 89 14.31 16.21 -2.60
CA THR A 89 13.12 16.32 -1.74
C THR A 89 12.53 14.99 -1.25
N PRO A 90 12.50 13.92 -2.05
CA PRO A 90 12.07 12.60 -1.55
C PRO A 90 12.92 12.10 -0.37
N GLU A 91 14.22 12.41 -0.37
CA GLU A 91 15.16 11.96 0.67
C GLU A 91 15.18 12.93 1.86
N THR A 92 14.78 14.20 1.68
CA THR A 92 14.77 15.22 2.73
C THR A 92 13.37 15.47 3.32
N GLY A 93 12.59 14.40 3.47
CA GLY A 93 11.32 14.41 4.22
C GLY A 93 10.06 14.59 3.38
N GLY A 94 10.18 14.81 2.08
CA GLY A 94 9.05 14.83 1.13
C GLY A 94 8.02 15.93 1.39
N ARG A 95 6.84 15.76 0.80
CA ARG A 95 5.73 16.74 0.83
C ARG A 95 4.42 16.11 1.28
N ARG A 96 4.39 15.61 2.51
CA ARG A 96 3.20 14.96 3.09
C ARG A 96 2.01 15.92 3.14
N SER A 97 0.85 15.46 2.70
CA SER A 97 -0.41 16.21 2.66
C SER A 97 -1.49 15.51 3.46
N GLU A 98 -1.98 16.13 4.53
CA GLU A 98 -3.08 15.58 5.33
C GLU A 98 -4.36 15.42 4.53
N TRP A 99 -4.57 16.30 3.54
CA TRP A 99 -5.72 16.23 2.65
C TRP A 99 -5.71 14.93 1.83
N VAL A 100 -4.56 14.56 1.23
CA VAL A 100 -4.43 13.31 0.47
C VAL A 100 -4.63 12.10 1.39
N ARG A 101 -4.02 12.10 2.57
CA ARG A 101 -4.18 11.00 3.55
C ARG A 101 -5.62 10.82 4.02
N SER A 102 -6.42 11.89 4.00
CA SER A 102 -7.80 11.94 4.49
C SER A 102 -8.85 11.80 3.39
N TRP A 103 -8.46 11.49 2.14
CA TRP A 103 -9.43 11.27 1.06
C TRP A 103 -10.43 10.17 1.43
N SER A 104 -11.72 10.44 1.19
CA SER A 104 -12.79 9.51 1.54
C SER A 104 -12.70 8.16 0.82
N VAL A 105 -12.01 8.10 -0.33
CA VAL A 105 -11.74 6.86 -1.08
C VAL A 105 -11.00 5.83 -0.22
N TRP A 106 -10.16 6.27 0.73
CA TRP A 106 -9.43 5.38 1.62
C TRP A 106 -10.32 4.64 2.62
N ASN A 107 -11.46 5.21 3.00
CA ASN A 107 -12.43 4.52 3.85
C ASN A 107 -13.06 3.33 3.10
N TYR A 108 -13.39 3.51 1.82
CA TYR A 108 -13.86 2.42 0.97
C TYR A 108 -12.78 1.38 0.71
N PHE A 109 -11.52 1.81 0.54
CA PHE A 109 -10.37 0.91 0.43
C PHE A 109 -10.23 0.03 1.68
N ARG A 110 -10.25 0.64 2.87
CA ARG A 110 -10.23 -0.05 4.17
C ARG A 110 -11.38 -1.05 4.30
N ASP A 111 -12.59 -0.62 3.93
CA ASP A 111 -13.81 -1.42 4.10
C ASP A 111 -13.92 -2.57 3.08
N TYR A 112 -13.11 -2.59 2.02
CA TYR A 112 -13.02 -3.73 1.10
C TYR A 112 -12.31 -4.93 1.75
N PHE A 113 -11.31 -4.69 2.61
CA PHE A 113 -10.53 -5.70 3.33
C PHE A 113 -10.77 -5.71 4.86
N PRO A 114 -11.87 -5.13 5.35
CA PRO A 114 -12.03 -4.77 6.76
C PRO A 114 -10.75 -4.47 7.56
N ILE A 115 -9.91 -3.53 7.11
CA ILE A 115 -8.57 -3.30 7.71
C ILE A 115 -8.69 -2.64 9.09
N GLN A 116 -7.95 -3.18 10.07
CA GLN A 116 -7.89 -2.64 11.43
C GLN A 116 -6.45 -2.44 11.92
N LEU A 117 -6.22 -1.32 12.60
CA LEU A 117 -4.99 -1.04 13.34
C LEU A 117 -5.23 -1.15 14.85
N VAL A 118 -4.63 -2.15 15.47
CA VAL A 118 -4.70 -2.38 16.91
C VAL A 118 -3.50 -1.71 17.58
N LYS A 119 -3.80 -0.70 18.39
CA LYS A 119 -2.80 -0.03 19.23
C LYS A 119 -2.63 -0.83 20.52
N THR A 120 -1.43 -1.35 20.75
CA THR A 120 -1.14 -2.06 22.01
C THR A 120 -0.44 -1.19 23.04
N HIS A 121 0.32 -0.17 22.62
CA HIS A 121 1.08 0.72 23.49
C HIS A 121 1.03 2.17 22.99
N ASN A 122 1.31 3.12 23.88
CA ASN A 122 1.52 4.51 23.50
C ASN A 122 2.91 4.70 22.90
N LEU A 123 3.01 5.57 21.89
CA LEU A 123 4.28 6.05 21.34
C LEU A 123 4.46 7.50 21.77
N PRO A 124 5.34 7.81 22.74
CA PRO A 124 5.66 9.19 23.11
C PRO A 124 6.07 10.06 21.91
N PRO A 125 5.40 11.21 21.65
CA PRO A 125 5.73 12.08 20.52
C PRO A 125 7.12 12.73 20.65
N GLY A 126 7.71 12.68 21.85
CA GLY A 126 9.08 13.10 22.11
C GLY A 126 10.14 12.07 21.69
N ARG A 127 9.87 11.09 20.82
CA ARG A 127 10.89 10.15 20.31
C ARG A 127 10.65 9.86 18.83
N ASN A 128 11.68 9.31 18.19
CA ASN A 128 11.59 8.80 16.83
C ASN A 128 11.57 7.27 16.87
N TYR A 129 10.94 6.67 15.86
CA TYR A 129 10.65 5.25 15.82
C TYR A 129 11.04 4.66 14.47
N ILE A 130 11.55 3.43 14.49
CA ILE A 130 11.54 2.58 13.30
C ILE A 130 10.57 1.42 13.57
N ILE A 131 9.51 1.37 12.76
CA ILE A 131 8.48 0.34 12.83
C ILE A 131 8.83 -0.75 11.81
N GLY A 132 9.22 -1.93 12.29
CA GLY A 132 9.47 -3.10 11.44
C GLY A 132 8.16 -3.82 11.14
N SER A 133 7.60 -3.62 9.94
CA SER A 133 6.30 -4.17 9.55
C SER A 133 6.44 -5.49 8.78
N HIS A 134 5.57 -6.45 9.10
CA HIS A 134 5.54 -7.77 8.50
C HIS A 134 4.11 -8.31 8.36
N PRO A 135 3.87 -9.29 7.47
CA PRO A 135 4.69 -9.60 6.30
C PRO A 135 4.49 -8.54 5.20
N HIS A 136 5.31 -8.58 4.14
CA HIS A 136 5.10 -7.71 2.97
C HIS A 136 3.84 -8.04 2.18
N GLY A 137 3.47 -9.33 2.07
CA GLY A 137 2.51 -9.79 1.08
C GLY A 137 2.92 -9.42 -0.35
N ILE A 138 1.98 -9.41 -1.30
CA ILE A 138 2.29 -8.99 -2.68
C ILE A 138 2.43 -7.47 -2.78
N LEU A 139 1.48 -6.69 -2.21
CA LEU A 139 1.39 -5.24 -2.40
C LEU A 139 1.43 -4.41 -1.09
N CYS A 140 1.67 -5.02 0.08
CA CYS A 140 1.65 -4.30 1.38
C CYS A 140 0.37 -3.48 1.64
N ILE A 141 -0.80 -4.05 1.34
CA ILE A 141 -2.11 -3.39 1.44
C ILE A 141 -2.38 -2.89 2.87
N GLY A 142 -2.12 -3.72 3.88
CA GLY A 142 -2.30 -3.36 5.28
C GLY A 142 -1.36 -2.24 5.72
N ALA A 143 -0.08 -2.31 5.35
CA ALA A 143 0.89 -1.26 5.68
C ALA A 143 0.55 0.07 5.00
N PHE A 144 0.13 0.05 3.72
CA PHE A 144 -0.34 1.24 3.04
C PHE A 144 -1.53 1.86 3.77
N CYS A 145 -2.59 1.08 3.99
CA CYS A 145 -3.81 1.58 4.62
C CYS A 145 -3.53 2.18 6.00
N ASN A 146 -2.75 1.49 6.83
CA ASN A 146 -2.52 1.89 8.22
C ASN A 146 -1.55 3.05 8.41
N PHE A 147 -0.56 3.21 7.54
CA PHE A 147 0.53 4.17 7.77
C PHE A 147 0.55 5.33 6.77
N VAL A 148 -0.02 5.13 5.57
CA VAL A 148 -0.11 6.19 4.55
C VAL A 148 -1.42 6.96 4.68
N THR A 149 -2.54 6.29 4.97
CA THR A 149 -3.86 6.94 5.02
C THR A 149 -4.33 7.20 6.45
N GLU A 150 -5.33 8.06 6.63
CA GLU A 150 -6.02 8.24 7.92
C GLU A 150 -7.21 7.29 8.13
N SER A 151 -7.46 6.36 7.20
CA SER A 151 -8.68 5.54 7.21
C SER A 151 -8.82 4.63 8.44
N THR A 152 -7.71 4.22 9.07
CA THR A 152 -7.71 3.45 10.33
C THR A 152 -7.46 4.30 11.58
N GLY A 153 -7.45 5.63 11.42
CA GLY A 153 -7.31 6.60 12.49
C GLY A 153 -5.92 6.61 13.13
N PHE A 154 -4.86 6.59 12.31
CA PHE A 154 -3.49 6.54 12.80
C PHE A 154 -3.19 7.73 13.71
N SER A 155 -3.51 8.96 13.30
CA SER A 155 -3.22 10.15 14.09
C SER A 155 -3.99 10.21 15.41
N GLN A 156 -5.20 9.62 15.49
CA GLN A 156 -5.94 9.49 16.74
C GLN A 156 -5.32 8.43 17.66
N LYS A 157 -4.86 7.31 17.10
CA LYS A 157 -4.22 6.23 17.87
C LYS A 157 -2.83 6.66 18.37
N PHE A 158 -2.06 7.38 17.56
CA PHE A 158 -0.69 7.80 17.87
C PHE A 158 -0.55 9.32 17.73
N PRO A 159 -1.12 10.10 18.68
CA PRO A 159 -1.12 11.55 18.60
C PRO A 159 0.30 12.10 18.62
N GLY A 160 0.59 13.03 17.70
CA GLY A 160 1.91 13.64 17.53
C GLY A 160 2.94 12.76 16.81
N ILE A 161 2.58 11.55 16.38
CA ILE A 161 3.44 10.68 15.57
C ILE A 161 3.13 10.86 14.08
N ARG A 162 4.18 11.03 13.28
CA ARG A 162 4.14 11.18 11.83
C ARG A 162 4.69 9.92 11.16
N PRO A 163 3.84 9.09 10.53
CA PRO A 163 4.30 7.88 9.87
C PRO A 163 4.88 8.19 8.49
N HIS A 164 5.99 7.51 8.18
CA HIS A 164 6.72 7.56 6.92
C HIS A 164 6.95 6.13 6.41
N LEU A 165 6.09 5.66 5.50
CA LEU A 165 6.24 4.34 4.91
C LEU A 165 7.36 4.35 3.86
N ALA A 166 8.40 3.57 4.11
CA ALA A 166 9.54 3.44 3.21
C ALA A 166 9.22 2.46 2.07
N THR A 167 9.42 2.90 0.83
CA THR A 167 9.21 2.09 -0.39
C THR A 167 10.36 2.25 -1.37
N LEU A 168 10.38 1.47 -2.45
CA LEU A 168 11.47 1.41 -3.42
C LEU A 168 11.89 2.81 -3.91
N ALA A 169 13.17 3.15 -3.76
CA ALA A 169 13.70 4.48 -4.11
C ALA A 169 13.47 4.85 -5.59
N GLY A 170 13.46 3.86 -6.49
CA GLY A 170 13.18 4.06 -7.92
C GLY A 170 11.80 4.68 -8.19
N ASN A 171 10.80 4.43 -7.34
CA ASN A 171 9.46 5.01 -7.50
C ASN A 171 9.47 6.55 -7.43
N PHE A 172 10.44 7.13 -6.72
CA PHE A 172 10.59 8.59 -6.58
C PHE A 172 11.33 9.25 -7.74
N ARG A 173 11.72 8.46 -8.75
CA ARG A 173 12.31 8.94 -10.01
C ARG A 173 11.29 9.02 -11.15
N LEU A 174 10.10 8.44 -10.96
CA LEU A 174 9.04 8.49 -11.97
C LEU A 174 8.21 9.77 -11.83
N PRO A 175 7.88 10.44 -12.95
CA PRO A 175 7.15 11.69 -12.93
C PRO A 175 5.71 11.48 -12.44
N ILE A 176 5.14 12.46 -11.74
CA ILE A 176 3.80 12.45 -11.10
C ILE A 176 3.69 11.44 -9.94
N LEU A 177 4.21 10.22 -10.12
CA LEU A 177 4.24 9.21 -9.07
C LEU A 177 5.05 9.66 -7.87
N ARG A 178 6.22 10.29 -8.08
CA ARG A 178 7.03 10.79 -6.96
C ARG A 178 6.26 11.78 -6.07
N GLU A 179 5.48 12.69 -6.66
CA GLU A 179 4.68 13.68 -5.95
C GLU A 179 3.53 13.02 -5.20
N TYR A 180 2.85 12.10 -5.87
CA TYR A 180 1.76 11.34 -5.26
C TYR A 180 2.23 10.51 -4.06
N LEU A 181 3.37 9.81 -4.17
CA LEU A 181 3.93 9.04 -3.05
C LEU A 181 4.36 9.95 -1.89
N MET A 182 5.06 11.05 -2.20
CA MET A 182 5.42 12.03 -1.18
C MET A 182 4.21 12.65 -0.49
N SER A 183 3.10 12.86 -1.22
CA SER A 183 1.86 13.40 -0.67
C SER A 183 1.21 12.49 0.37
N GLY A 184 1.31 11.17 0.22
CA GLY A 184 0.93 10.20 1.25
C GLY A 184 1.89 10.14 2.44
N GLY A 185 3.06 10.79 2.34
CA GLY A 185 4.12 10.73 3.33
C GLY A 185 5.07 9.54 3.18
N LEU A 186 5.05 8.86 2.03
CA LEU A 186 6.02 7.81 1.72
C LEU A 186 7.41 8.40 1.47
N CYS A 187 8.44 7.62 1.76
CA CYS A 187 9.83 7.98 1.51
C CYS A 187 10.62 6.84 0.83
N PRO A 188 11.77 7.14 0.19
CA PRO A 188 12.68 6.12 -0.31
C PRO A 188 13.22 5.22 0.82
N VAL A 189 13.24 3.91 0.59
CA VAL A 189 13.89 2.93 1.47
C VAL A 189 15.40 2.93 1.24
N ASN A 190 16.06 4.05 1.56
CA ASN A 190 17.50 4.18 1.54
C ASN A 190 18.00 4.85 2.84
N GLN A 191 19.28 4.65 3.13
CA GLN A 191 19.90 5.13 4.36
C GLN A 191 19.69 6.64 4.53
N LYS A 192 20.09 7.44 3.53
CA LYS A 192 20.00 8.90 3.56
C LYS A 192 18.60 9.43 3.93
N SER A 193 17.54 8.87 3.36
CA SER A 193 16.17 9.29 3.66
C SER A 193 15.72 8.93 5.08
N ILE A 194 16.11 7.74 5.54
CA ILE A 194 15.79 7.26 6.88
C ILE A 194 16.56 8.10 7.92
N GLU A 195 17.86 8.31 7.73
CA GLU A 195 18.70 9.14 8.61
C GLU A 195 18.18 10.57 8.71
N TYR A 196 17.83 11.19 7.57
CA TYR A 196 17.24 12.54 7.57
C TYR A 196 15.95 12.60 8.39
N THR A 197 15.07 11.60 8.23
CA THR A 197 13.80 11.53 8.96
C THR A 197 14.00 11.33 10.47
N LEU A 198 15.03 10.58 10.87
CA LEU A 198 15.32 10.28 12.27
C LEU A 198 16.14 11.38 12.96
N SER A 199 16.87 12.22 12.22
CA SER A 199 17.78 13.22 12.80
C SER A 199 17.38 14.67 12.52
N GLN A 200 17.05 15.02 11.27
CA GLN A 200 16.86 16.41 10.82
C GLN A 200 15.40 16.85 10.88
N LYS A 201 14.45 15.92 10.83
CA LYS A 201 13.01 16.21 10.78
C LYS A 201 12.35 16.44 12.16
N GLY A 202 13.17 16.61 13.20
CA GLY A 202 12.70 16.74 14.58
C GLY A 202 12.22 15.41 15.18
N ARG A 203 11.36 15.50 16.20
CA ARG A 203 10.85 14.36 16.98
C ARG A 203 9.43 13.97 16.58
N GLY A 204 9.00 12.77 16.96
CA GLY A 204 7.67 12.24 16.65
C GLY A 204 7.59 11.65 15.25
N ASN A 205 8.71 11.27 14.64
CA ASN A 205 8.74 10.62 13.34
C ASN A 205 8.77 9.09 13.51
N ALA A 206 7.92 8.37 12.78
CA ALA A 206 7.93 6.91 12.72
C ALA A 206 8.22 6.47 11.29
N VAL A 207 9.38 5.86 11.05
CA VAL A 207 9.73 5.28 9.75
C VAL A 207 9.24 3.83 9.72
N ILE A 208 8.33 3.50 8.81
CA ILE A 208 7.81 2.14 8.66
C ILE A 208 8.63 1.46 7.58
N ILE A 209 9.25 0.34 7.91
CA ILE A 209 10.04 -0.47 6.98
C ILE A 209 9.41 -1.85 6.92
N VAL A 210 9.02 -2.27 5.71
CA VAL A 210 8.60 -3.64 5.48
C VAL A 210 9.86 -4.51 5.31
N VAL A 211 10.33 -5.08 6.41
CA VAL A 211 11.73 -5.52 6.56
C VAL A 211 12.10 -6.65 5.59
N GLY A 212 11.22 -7.61 5.38
CA GLY A 212 11.51 -8.68 4.42
C GLY A 212 11.44 -8.25 2.96
N GLY A 213 10.75 -7.13 2.68
CA GLY A 213 10.69 -6.49 1.37
C GLY A 213 10.26 -7.47 0.27
N ALA A 214 10.85 -7.27 -0.92
CA ALA A 214 10.62 -8.08 -2.10
C ALA A 214 10.85 -9.61 -1.89
N ALA A 215 11.63 -10.03 -0.89
CA ALA A 215 11.90 -11.44 -0.65
C ALA A 215 10.73 -12.14 0.07
N GLU A 216 10.04 -11.44 0.99
CA GLU A 216 8.80 -11.94 1.59
C GLU A 216 7.68 -11.98 0.55
N SER A 217 7.63 -10.98 -0.35
CA SER A 217 6.65 -10.96 -1.46
C SER A 217 6.78 -12.16 -2.39
N LEU A 218 7.96 -12.78 -2.47
CA LEU A 218 8.25 -13.96 -3.28
C LEU A 218 7.89 -15.29 -2.62
N SER A 219 7.45 -15.26 -1.37
CA SER A 219 7.07 -16.42 -0.56
C SER A 219 5.67 -16.24 0.01
N CYS A 220 4.84 -15.46 -0.68
CA CYS A 220 3.49 -15.09 -0.27
C CYS A 220 2.52 -16.22 -0.63
N GLU A 221 2.12 -16.99 0.38
CA GLU A 221 1.18 -18.09 0.22
C GLU A 221 0.01 -17.91 1.20
N PRO A 222 -1.26 -18.04 0.75
CA PRO A 222 -2.39 -17.96 1.65
C PRO A 222 -2.30 -18.98 2.78
N GLY A 223 -2.59 -18.54 4.01
CA GLY A 223 -2.49 -19.34 5.23
C GLY A 223 -1.06 -19.56 5.76
N VAL A 224 -0.02 -19.13 5.03
CA VAL A 224 1.38 -19.28 5.45
C VAL A 224 2.04 -17.90 5.52
N THR A 225 2.66 -17.58 6.66
CA THR A 225 3.47 -16.37 6.79
C THR A 225 4.94 -16.73 6.92
N THR A 226 5.71 -16.45 5.86
CA THR A 226 7.17 -16.60 5.86
C THR A 226 7.83 -15.25 6.14
N LEU A 227 8.60 -15.15 7.22
CA LEU A 227 9.32 -13.92 7.58
C LEU A 227 10.81 -14.02 7.27
N ILE A 228 11.36 -12.99 6.62
CA ILE A 228 12.79 -12.95 6.26
C ILE A 228 13.50 -11.89 7.10
N LEU A 229 13.96 -12.31 8.28
CA LEU A 229 14.50 -11.43 9.32
C LEU A 229 16.01 -11.55 9.54
N SER A 230 16.54 -12.78 9.56
CA SER A 230 17.88 -13.08 10.10
C SER A 230 19.03 -12.31 9.44
N ARG A 231 18.87 -11.95 8.16
CA ARG A 231 19.85 -11.21 7.35
C ARG A 231 19.56 -9.71 7.21
N ARG A 232 18.47 -9.19 7.79
CA ARG A 232 17.98 -7.81 7.59
C ARG A 232 18.26 -6.92 8.80
N ARG A 233 19.54 -6.73 9.17
CA ARG A 233 19.94 -5.98 10.39
C ARG A 233 20.14 -4.47 10.18
N GLY A 234 20.05 -3.96 8.95
CA GLY A 234 20.35 -2.56 8.62
C GLY A 234 19.45 -1.55 9.34
N PHE A 235 18.16 -1.83 9.45
CA PHE A 235 17.24 -0.92 10.15
C PHE A 235 17.49 -0.87 11.67
N VAL A 236 17.89 -2.00 12.27
CA VAL A 236 18.29 -2.05 13.69
C VAL A 236 19.52 -1.20 13.92
N ARG A 237 20.51 -1.30 13.03
CA ARG A 237 21.71 -0.45 13.06
C ARG A 237 21.34 1.03 12.98
N LEU A 238 20.50 1.43 12.04
CA LEU A 238 20.04 2.83 11.92
C LEU A 238 19.27 3.31 13.15
N ALA A 239 18.44 2.46 13.75
CA ALA A 239 17.74 2.80 14.98
C ALA A 239 18.73 3.10 16.13
N LEU A 240 19.77 2.28 16.27
CA LEU A 240 20.82 2.47 17.27
C LEU A 240 21.65 3.73 17.01
N GLU A 241 22.08 3.97 15.77
CA GLU A 241 22.89 5.12 15.38
C GLU A 241 22.16 6.45 15.63
N HIS A 242 20.83 6.48 15.49
CA HIS A 242 20.01 7.68 15.68
C HIS A 242 19.20 7.72 16.98
N GLY A 243 19.36 6.73 17.88
CA GLY A 243 18.61 6.66 19.13
C GLY A 243 17.09 6.55 18.94
N ALA A 244 16.65 5.91 17.86
CA ALA A 244 15.23 5.66 17.57
C ALA A 244 14.76 4.35 18.21
N ASP A 245 13.53 4.33 18.73
CA ASP A 245 12.95 3.14 19.35
C ASP A 245 12.47 2.15 18.26
N LEU A 246 12.72 0.86 18.48
CA LEU A 246 12.27 -0.22 17.59
C LEU A 246 10.88 -0.74 17.99
N VAL A 247 9.99 -0.79 17.00
CA VAL A 247 8.59 -1.21 17.19
C VAL A 247 8.24 -2.28 16.16
N PRO A 248 8.14 -3.56 16.51
CA PRO A 248 7.57 -4.55 15.60
C PRO A 248 6.09 -4.26 15.32
N SER A 249 5.70 -4.52 14.06
CA SER A 249 4.32 -4.49 13.59
C SER A 249 4.05 -5.73 12.75
N PHE A 250 2.92 -6.39 13.00
CA PHE A 250 2.51 -7.59 12.28
C PHE A 250 1.09 -7.45 11.74
N SER A 251 0.87 -7.78 10.47
CA SER A 251 -0.40 -7.71 9.76
C SER A 251 -0.92 -9.11 9.44
N PHE A 252 -1.88 -9.58 10.25
CA PHE A 252 -2.60 -10.83 10.01
C PHE A 252 -3.50 -10.69 8.78
N GLY A 253 -3.54 -11.71 7.91
CA GLY A 253 -4.38 -11.75 6.70
C GLY A 253 -3.75 -11.13 5.44
N GLU A 254 -2.57 -10.51 5.56
CA GLU A 254 -1.89 -9.83 4.44
C GLU A 254 -1.50 -10.80 3.30
N THR A 255 -1.13 -12.04 3.61
CA THR A 255 -0.74 -13.05 2.61
C THR A 255 -1.93 -13.73 1.93
N ASP A 256 -3.15 -13.55 2.45
CA ASP A 256 -4.36 -14.20 1.95
C ASP A 256 -5.03 -13.43 0.80
N LEU A 257 -4.49 -12.27 0.43
CA LEU A 257 -5.08 -11.35 -0.54
C LEU A 257 -4.89 -11.80 -1.99
N TYR A 258 -3.87 -12.62 -2.25
CA TYR A 258 -3.51 -13.10 -3.58
C TYR A 258 -2.99 -14.53 -3.51
N HIS A 259 -3.15 -15.28 -4.61
CA HIS A 259 -2.38 -16.49 -4.84
C HIS A 259 -1.13 -16.14 -5.63
N GLN A 260 0.04 -16.44 -5.07
CA GLN A 260 1.29 -16.36 -5.80
C GLN A 260 1.54 -17.66 -6.58
N VAL A 261 2.05 -17.50 -7.80
CA VAL A 261 2.62 -18.61 -8.57
C VAL A 261 4.06 -18.77 -8.13
N ASN A 262 4.29 -19.75 -7.27
CA ASN A 262 5.62 -20.08 -6.75
C ASN A 262 6.35 -21.01 -7.74
N PHE A 263 7.55 -20.60 -8.14
CA PHE A 263 8.44 -21.47 -8.91
C PHE A 263 9.25 -22.34 -7.96
N SER A 264 9.39 -23.63 -8.29
CA SER A 264 10.16 -24.58 -7.48
C SER A 264 11.61 -24.14 -7.30
N GLU A 265 12.15 -24.40 -6.12
CA GLU A 265 13.56 -24.15 -5.84
C GLU A 265 14.45 -24.95 -6.81
N GLY A 266 15.53 -24.32 -7.29
CA GLY A 266 16.41 -24.91 -8.31
C GLY A 266 15.91 -24.77 -9.76
N SER A 267 14.68 -24.32 -9.99
CA SER A 267 14.19 -24.08 -11.38
C SER A 267 14.88 -22.89 -12.04
N PHE A 268 15.00 -22.95 -13.38
CA PHE A 268 15.51 -21.83 -14.18
C PHE A 268 14.70 -20.55 -13.97
N LEU A 269 13.36 -20.66 -13.91
CA LEU A 269 12.48 -19.52 -13.69
C LEU A 269 12.69 -18.88 -12.31
N ARG A 270 12.89 -19.68 -11.26
CA ARG A 270 13.25 -19.16 -9.93
C ARG A 270 14.61 -18.48 -9.95
N ALA A 271 15.61 -19.05 -10.62
CA ALA A 271 16.93 -18.44 -10.75
C ALA A 271 16.87 -17.10 -11.50
N ALA A 272 16.10 -17.03 -12.60
CA ALA A 272 15.86 -15.81 -13.36
C ALA A 272 15.15 -14.73 -12.51
N GLN A 273 14.10 -15.11 -11.77
CA GLN A 273 13.36 -14.22 -10.86
C GLN A 273 14.28 -13.65 -9.76
N CYS A 274 15.10 -14.49 -9.13
CA CYS A 274 16.07 -14.07 -8.12
C CYS A 274 17.16 -13.15 -8.70
N LYS A 275 17.65 -13.44 -9.91
CA LYS A 275 18.62 -12.58 -10.61
C LYS A 275 18.03 -11.21 -10.93
N PHE A 276 16.79 -11.17 -11.43
CA PHE A 276 16.06 -9.95 -11.69
C PHE A 276 15.88 -9.12 -10.40
N GLN A 277 15.43 -9.77 -9.31
CA GLN A 277 15.26 -9.11 -8.02
C GLN A 277 16.57 -8.48 -7.51
N LYS A 278 17.70 -9.18 -7.65
CA LYS A 278 19.02 -8.65 -7.27
C LYS A 278 19.45 -7.46 -8.14
N MET A 279 19.10 -7.45 -9.42
CA MET A 279 19.49 -6.41 -10.36
C MET A 279 18.65 -5.14 -10.21
N PHE A 280 17.32 -5.28 -10.08
CA PHE A 280 16.38 -4.17 -10.11
C PHE A 280 15.80 -3.79 -8.74
N GLY A 281 16.04 -4.60 -7.70
CA GLY A 281 15.57 -4.32 -6.34
C GLY A 281 14.08 -4.58 -6.10
N PHE A 282 13.33 -5.02 -7.11
CA PHE A 282 11.93 -5.46 -6.97
C PHE A 282 11.73 -6.87 -7.53
N ALA A 283 10.78 -7.61 -6.94
CA ALA A 283 10.50 -8.98 -7.32
C ALA A 283 9.35 -9.03 -8.35
N PRO A 284 9.56 -9.62 -9.54
CA PRO A 284 8.47 -9.88 -10.48
C PRO A 284 7.65 -11.03 -9.91
N CYS A 285 6.64 -10.70 -9.11
CA CYS A 285 5.71 -11.66 -8.54
C CYS A 285 4.65 -11.97 -9.58
N PHE A 286 4.53 -13.24 -9.96
CA PHE A 286 3.39 -13.70 -10.74
C PHE A 286 2.29 -14.09 -9.75
N PHE A 287 1.17 -13.40 -9.81
CA PHE A 287 0.07 -13.61 -8.86
C PHE A 287 -1.27 -13.42 -9.55
N TYR A 288 -2.31 -13.97 -8.93
CA TYR A 288 -3.69 -13.72 -9.30
C TYR A 288 -4.56 -13.68 -8.05
N GLY A 289 -5.63 -12.89 -8.12
CA GLY A 289 -6.72 -12.92 -7.17
C GLY A 289 -8.03 -13.13 -7.90
N ARG A 290 -9.04 -12.34 -7.54
CA ARG A 290 -10.36 -12.36 -8.20
C ARG A 290 -10.40 -11.42 -9.42
N GLY A 291 -11.32 -11.70 -10.32
CA GLY A 291 -11.73 -10.76 -11.36
C GLY A 291 -12.95 -9.93 -10.95
N LEU A 292 -13.53 -9.21 -11.92
CA LEU A 292 -14.68 -8.33 -11.70
C LEU A 292 -15.98 -9.12 -11.48
N THR A 293 -16.11 -10.28 -12.11
CA THR A 293 -17.28 -11.15 -11.99
C THR A 293 -17.07 -12.24 -10.93
N PRO A 294 -18.15 -12.76 -10.31
CA PRO A 294 -18.05 -13.89 -9.39
C PRO A 294 -17.31 -15.07 -10.02
N ASN A 295 -16.43 -15.72 -9.26
CA ASN A 295 -15.63 -16.90 -9.66
C ASN A 295 -14.62 -16.69 -10.81
N SER A 296 -14.41 -15.45 -11.27
CA SER A 296 -13.33 -15.15 -12.22
C SER A 296 -12.00 -14.95 -11.50
N LYS A 297 -10.90 -15.35 -12.16
CA LYS A 297 -9.53 -15.02 -11.74
C LYS A 297 -9.10 -13.70 -12.40
N GLY A 298 -8.35 -12.88 -11.68
CA GLY A 298 -7.93 -11.58 -12.19
C GLY A 298 -6.83 -10.94 -11.33
N PHE A 299 -6.66 -9.63 -11.49
CA PHE A 299 -5.63 -8.85 -10.78
C PHE A 299 -6.13 -8.27 -9.44
N LEU A 300 -7.42 -8.38 -9.13
CA LEU A 300 -7.98 -7.80 -7.92
C LEU A 300 -7.71 -8.72 -6.73
N PRO A 301 -7.40 -8.17 -5.56
CA PRO A 301 -7.16 -8.96 -4.36
C PRO A 301 -8.47 -9.52 -3.81
N TYR A 302 -8.37 -10.62 -3.06
CA TYR A 302 -9.51 -11.16 -2.32
C TYR A 302 -9.90 -10.23 -1.15
N PRO A 303 -11.20 -10.03 -0.90
CA PRO A 303 -11.67 -9.21 0.21
C PRO A 303 -11.56 -10.01 1.52
N ARG A 304 -10.35 -10.10 2.07
CA ARG A 304 -10.06 -10.77 3.34
C ARG A 304 -9.72 -9.75 4.42
N PRO A 305 -10.10 -10.01 5.69
CA PRO A 305 -9.80 -9.11 6.81
C PRO A 305 -8.29 -8.98 7.02
N ILE A 306 -7.81 -7.75 7.26
CA ILE A 306 -6.42 -7.49 7.66
C ILE A 306 -6.39 -6.84 9.03
N THR A 307 -5.69 -7.45 9.99
CA THR A 307 -5.52 -6.87 11.33
C THR A 307 -4.04 -6.63 11.60
N THR A 308 -3.66 -5.37 11.76
CA THR A 308 -2.29 -4.99 12.08
C THR A 308 -2.15 -4.67 13.57
N VAL A 309 -1.19 -5.31 14.23
CA VAL A 309 -0.85 -5.14 15.63
C VAL A 309 0.56 -4.57 15.72
N SER A 310 0.74 -3.46 16.43
CA SER A 310 2.05 -2.84 16.66
C SER A 310 2.39 -2.89 18.15
N LYS A 311 3.54 -3.45 18.52
CA LYS A 311 4.04 -3.62 19.91
C LYS A 311 5.40 -2.94 20.06
N VAL A 312 5.62 -2.22 21.16
CA VAL A 312 6.93 -1.60 21.44
C VAL A 312 7.84 -2.63 22.10
N VAL A 313 9.07 -2.80 21.60
CA VAL A 313 10.00 -3.82 22.11
C VAL A 313 11.24 -3.23 22.79
N CYS A 314 11.58 -1.96 22.57
CA CYS A 314 12.74 -1.36 23.24
C CYS A 314 12.43 0.05 23.73
N SER A 315 12.47 0.26 25.05
CA SER A 315 12.25 1.57 25.67
C SER A 315 13.53 2.31 26.03
N GLN A 316 14.71 1.68 26.03
CA GLN A 316 16.01 2.32 26.32
C GLN A 316 17.15 1.36 25.98
N PHE A 317 17.99 1.67 24.99
CA PHE A 317 19.30 1.04 24.88
C PHE A 317 20.25 1.74 25.87
N PRO A 318 20.95 1.01 26.76
CA PRO A 318 21.93 1.63 27.63
C PRO A 318 23.07 2.23 26.80
N PRO A 319 23.63 3.39 27.20
CA PRO A 319 24.58 4.17 26.39
C PRO A 319 25.94 3.49 26.12
N GLN A 320 26.15 2.25 26.54
CA GLN A 320 27.41 1.51 26.43
C GLN A 320 27.29 0.14 25.74
N MET A 321 26.13 -0.21 25.16
CA MET A 321 26.03 -1.46 24.40
C MET A 321 26.69 -1.30 23.03
N SER A 322 27.91 -1.83 22.87
CA SER A 322 28.62 -1.77 21.59
C SER A 322 27.87 -2.59 20.52
N LEU A 323 27.73 -2.05 19.30
CA LEU A 323 27.10 -2.75 18.17
C LEU A 323 27.70 -4.16 17.97
N ASN A 324 29.01 -4.31 18.19
CA ASN A 324 29.72 -5.57 18.07
C ASN A 324 29.27 -6.64 19.07
N TYR A 325 28.89 -6.25 20.30
CA TYR A 325 28.41 -7.18 21.33
C TYR A 325 26.98 -7.65 21.07
N MET A 326 26.14 -6.79 20.47
CA MET A 326 24.76 -7.16 20.13
C MET A 326 24.70 -8.02 18.85
N PHE A 327 25.62 -7.81 17.91
CA PHE A 327 25.72 -8.62 16.68
C PHE A 327 26.44 -9.96 16.86
N SER A 328 27.20 -10.14 17.93
CA SER A 328 27.83 -11.42 18.32
C SER A 328 26.91 -12.34 19.11
N LEU A 329 25.77 -11.83 19.62
CA LEU A 329 24.77 -12.67 20.28
C LEU A 329 24.12 -13.61 19.26
N PRO A 330 24.16 -14.94 19.48
CA PRO A 330 23.60 -15.92 18.54
C PRO A 330 22.07 -15.87 18.43
N ARG A 331 21.40 -15.05 19.25
CA ARG A 331 19.95 -14.82 19.21
C ARG A 331 19.70 -13.34 19.43
N ILE A 332 19.30 -12.62 18.38
CA ILE A 332 18.53 -11.39 18.55
C ILE A 332 17.18 -11.87 19.11
N PHE A 333 17.08 -11.85 20.43
CA PHE A 333 15.84 -12.11 21.15
C PHE A 333 14.78 -11.07 20.76
N VAL A 334 13.53 -11.49 20.85
CA VAL A 334 12.29 -10.75 20.55
C VAL A 334 11.88 -10.67 19.08
N PHE A 335 11.67 -11.84 18.47
CA PHE A 335 10.65 -11.98 17.42
C PHE A 335 9.94 -13.34 17.46
N VAL A 336 10.53 -14.34 18.15
CA VAL A 336 10.02 -15.72 18.17
C VAL A 336 9.17 -16.05 19.40
N ASP A 337 9.34 -15.35 20.53
CA ASP A 337 8.59 -15.67 21.76
C ASP A 337 7.21 -14.97 21.88
N VAL A 338 6.73 -14.33 20.81
CA VAL A 338 5.45 -13.57 20.80
C VAL A 338 4.61 -13.84 19.53
N LEU A 339 4.88 -14.95 18.82
CA LEU A 339 4.00 -15.46 17.77
C LEU A 339 3.42 -16.80 18.22
#